data_AF-A0A2S3XZJ0-F1
#
_entry.id   AF-A0A2S3XZJ0-F1
#
_cell.length_a   1.000
_cell.length_b   1.000
_cell.length_c   1.000
_cell.angle_alpha   90.00
_cell.angle_beta   90.00
_cell.angle_gamma   90.00
#
_symmetry.space_group_name_H-M   'P 1'
#
loop_
_entity.id
_entity.type
_entity.pdbx_description
1 polymer ?
#
loop_
_entity_poly.entity_id
_entity_poly.type
_entity_poly.pdbx_seq_one_letter_code
_entity_poly.pdbx_strand_id
1 'polypeptide(L)'
;MEAAAERLRALLRSPADHERAAYAAEVTLSVGQRHACLGTATVRNRRLVLLWLRRQALRLANAHGNPAPPDNDPPPPTTTADVPPVLFHSSDAPQTLRHWATTGQLQDDAIRTLEAGFPLHFTVLDPAVGLSLTLAGWHTTPRHRHP
;
A
#
# COMPACT_ATOMS: atom_id res chain seq x y z
N MET A 1 0.45 30.14 -15.84
CA MET A 1 0.47 29.51 -14.49
C MET A 1 0.64 27.98 -14.54
N GLU A 2 0.56 27.33 -15.71
CA GLU A 2 0.79 25.87 -15.87
C GLU A 2 2.26 25.44 -15.73
N ALA A 3 3.22 26.28 -16.13
CA ALA A 3 4.64 25.95 -16.17
C ALA A 3 5.29 25.71 -14.79
N ALA A 4 4.70 26.19 -13.69
CA ALA A 4 5.23 25.98 -12.33
C ALA A 4 4.76 24.65 -11.72
N ALA A 5 3.52 24.24 -12.00
CA ALA A 5 3.00 22.93 -11.58
C ALA A 5 3.69 21.79 -12.33
N GLU A 6 4.08 22.03 -13.58
CA GLU A 6 4.80 21.04 -14.40
C GLU A 6 6.28 20.91 -14.01
N ARG A 7 6.94 22.03 -13.63
CA ARG A 7 8.31 21.99 -13.09
C ARG A 7 8.39 21.33 -11.71
N LEU A 8 7.35 21.45 -10.88
CA LEU A 8 7.27 20.75 -9.59
C LEU A 8 7.01 19.24 -9.76
N ARG A 9 6.19 18.85 -10.76
CA ARG A 9 5.98 17.45 -11.16
C ARG A 9 7.18 16.81 -11.87
N ALA A 10 8.07 17.64 -12.43
CA ALA A 10 9.34 17.22 -13.03
C ALA A 10 10.48 17.10 -11.99
N LEU A 11 10.48 17.91 -10.93
CA LEU A 11 11.50 17.89 -9.87
C LEU A 11 11.28 16.80 -8.80
N LEU A 12 10.04 16.40 -8.51
CA LEU A 12 9.74 15.32 -7.55
C LEU A 12 9.80 13.91 -8.18
N ARG A 13 10.04 13.82 -9.48
CA ARG A 13 10.18 12.57 -10.22
C ARG A 13 11.66 12.33 -10.51
N SER A 14 12.46 12.12 -9.47
CA SER A 14 13.85 11.71 -9.65
C SER A 14 13.87 10.33 -10.36
N PRO A 15 14.41 10.23 -11.59
CA PRO A 15 14.34 9.00 -12.37
C PRO A 15 15.42 7.98 -11.99
N ALA A 16 16.34 8.31 -11.08
CA ALA A 16 17.50 7.47 -10.78
C ALA A 16 17.25 6.32 -9.78
N ASP A 17 16.19 6.38 -8.96
CA ASP A 17 15.86 5.30 -8.00
C ASP A 17 14.79 4.32 -8.51
N HIS A 18 13.98 4.73 -9.49
CA HIS A 18 12.91 3.91 -10.04
C HIS A 18 13.42 2.79 -10.98
N GLU A 19 14.61 2.94 -11.57
CA GLU A 19 15.21 1.93 -12.45
C GLU A 19 15.61 0.63 -11.71
N ARG A 20 15.67 0.64 -10.37
CA ARG A 20 15.96 -0.55 -9.55
C ARG A 20 14.77 -1.12 -8.79
N ALA A 21 13.63 -0.42 -8.76
CA ALA A 21 12.43 -0.91 -8.11
C ALA A 21 11.69 -1.85 -9.07
N ALA A 22 11.64 -3.13 -8.72
CA ALA A 22 10.93 -4.16 -9.49
C ALA A 22 9.48 -4.36 -8.99
N TYR A 23 9.13 -3.81 -7.83
CA TYR A 23 7.81 -3.96 -7.25
C TYR A 23 7.33 -2.66 -6.61
N ALA A 24 6.03 -2.41 -6.71
CA ALA A 24 5.36 -1.31 -6.05
C ALA A 24 4.13 -1.79 -5.28
N ALA A 25 3.68 -0.96 -4.35
CA ALA A 25 2.55 -1.21 -3.49
C ALA A 25 1.79 0.09 -3.24
N GLU A 26 0.49 -0.02 -2.99
CA GLU A 26 -0.38 1.10 -2.68
C GLU A 26 -1.48 0.66 -1.71
N VAL A 27 -1.86 1.57 -0.82
CA VAL A 27 -3.07 1.45 0.01
C VAL A 27 -4.03 2.54 -0.42
N THR A 28 -5.20 2.16 -0.89
CA THR A 28 -6.27 3.08 -1.25
C THR A 28 -7.48 2.93 -0.35
N LEU A 29 -8.19 4.03 -0.19
CA LEU A 29 -9.45 4.13 0.52
C LEU A 29 -10.52 4.65 -0.44
N SER A 30 -11.71 4.06 -0.38
CA SER A 30 -12.84 4.47 -1.20
C SER A 30 -14.11 4.56 -0.36
N VAL A 31 -14.91 5.61 -0.56
CA VAL A 31 -16.24 5.77 0.03
C VAL A 31 -17.17 6.33 -1.04
N GLY A 32 -18.09 5.49 -1.54
CA GLY A 32 -18.90 5.84 -2.72
C GLY A 32 -18.02 6.14 -3.94
N GLN A 33 -18.13 7.36 -4.49
CA GLN A 33 -17.32 7.83 -5.63
C GLN A 33 -16.01 8.53 -5.23
N ARG A 34 -15.73 8.64 -3.94
CA ARG A 34 -14.52 9.29 -3.44
C ARG A 34 -13.43 8.25 -3.24
N HIS A 35 -12.24 8.55 -3.73
CA HIS A 35 -11.08 7.70 -3.62
C HIS A 35 -9.88 8.51 -3.10
N ALA A 36 -9.07 7.90 -2.24
CA ALA A 36 -7.85 8.49 -1.70
C ALA A 36 -6.73 7.44 -1.64
N CYS A 37 -5.54 7.80 -2.13
CA CYS A 37 -4.33 7.03 -1.86
C CYS A 37 -3.81 7.42 -0.47
N LEU A 38 -3.72 6.43 0.43
CA LEU A 38 -3.24 6.64 1.79
C LEU A 38 -1.73 6.44 1.91
N GLY A 39 -1.13 5.67 1.02
CA GLY A 39 0.31 5.49 0.97
C GLY A 39 0.73 4.55 -0.15
N THR A 40 1.96 4.75 -0.64
CA THR A 40 2.57 3.95 -1.71
C THR A 40 3.95 3.51 -1.27
N ALA A 41 4.47 2.40 -1.78
CA ALA A 41 5.87 2.01 -1.60
C ALA A 41 6.45 1.46 -2.91
N THR A 42 7.74 1.67 -3.12
CA THR A 42 8.50 1.08 -4.24
C THR A 42 9.73 0.37 -3.69
N VAL A 43 9.87 -0.92 -3.98
CA VAL A 43 10.95 -1.75 -3.43
C VAL A 43 11.50 -2.72 -4.48
N ARG A 44 12.63 -3.34 -4.15
CA ARG A 44 13.39 -4.18 -5.10
C ARG A 44 12.91 -5.62 -5.20
N ASN A 45 12.12 -6.10 -4.24
CA ASN A 45 11.75 -7.51 -4.14
C ASN A 45 10.31 -7.68 -3.63
N ARG A 46 9.58 -8.66 -4.19
CA ARG A 46 8.22 -9.06 -3.78
C ARG A 46 8.04 -9.27 -2.28
N ARG A 47 9.05 -9.86 -1.61
CA ARG A 47 8.99 -10.09 -0.16
C ARG A 47 8.93 -8.80 0.63
N LEU A 48 9.60 -7.75 0.16
CA LEU A 48 9.56 -6.42 0.80
C LEU A 48 8.22 -5.71 0.52
N VAL A 49 7.64 -5.87 -0.67
CA VAL A 49 6.29 -5.35 -0.95
C VAL A 49 5.28 -5.99 0.00
N LEU A 50 5.33 -7.32 0.11
CA LEU A 50 4.41 -8.03 0.98
C LEU A 50 4.61 -7.65 2.44
N LEU A 51 5.86 -7.54 2.90
CA LEU A 51 6.17 -7.09 4.26
C LEU A 51 5.59 -5.70 4.53
N TRP A 52 5.72 -4.77 3.59
CA TRP A 52 5.15 -3.43 3.71
C TRP A 52 3.62 -3.49 3.79
N LEU A 53 2.95 -4.24 2.90
CA LEU A 53 1.49 -4.39 2.92
C LEU A 53 0.99 -5.02 4.23
N ARG A 54 1.68 -6.04 4.75
CA ARG A 54 1.38 -6.66 6.06
C ARG A 54 1.51 -5.66 7.20
N ARG A 55 2.59 -4.87 7.22
CA ARG A 55 2.80 -3.82 8.22
C ARG A 55 1.65 -2.81 8.18
N GLN A 56 1.27 -2.33 7.00
CA GLN A 56 0.16 -1.37 6.90
C GLN A 56 -1.19 -2.00 7.29
N ALA A 57 -1.47 -3.24 6.90
CA ALA A 57 -2.69 -3.95 7.31
C ALA A 57 -2.82 -4.05 8.84
N LEU A 58 -1.74 -4.45 9.52
CA LEU A 58 -1.72 -4.55 10.98
C LEU A 58 -1.83 -3.18 11.66
N ARG A 59 -1.15 -2.16 11.14
CA ARG A 59 -1.25 -0.79 11.67
C ARG A 59 -2.67 -0.24 11.56
N LEU A 60 -3.30 -0.39 10.40
CA LEU A 60 -4.69 0.01 10.17
C LEU A 60 -5.66 -0.74 11.10
N ALA A 61 -5.47 -2.05 11.24
CA ALA A 61 -6.33 -2.84 12.13
C ALA A 61 -6.13 -2.53 13.62
N ASN A 62 -4.91 -2.22 14.04
CA ASN A 62 -4.58 -1.95 15.44
C ASN A 62 -4.89 -0.51 15.85
N ALA A 63 -4.97 0.42 14.89
CA ALA A 63 -5.45 1.78 15.12
C ALA A 63 -6.98 1.86 15.36
N HIS A 64 -7.72 0.79 15.06
CA HIS A 64 -9.16 0.74 15.33
C HIS A 64 -9.44 0.78 16.83
N GLY A 65 -10.25 1.75 17.27
CA GLY A 65 -10.60 1.97 18.67
C GLY A 65 -9.54 2.70 19.50
N ASN A 66 -8.34 2.92 18.96
CA ASN A 66 -7.31 3.74 19.58
C ASN A 66 -6.45 4.40 18.48
N PRO A 67 -6.74 5.67 18.10
CA PRO A 67 -5.89 6.43 17.21
C PRO A 67 -4.63 6.87 17.97
N ALA A 68 -3.84 5.91 18.45
CA ALA A 68 -2.49 6.20 18.92
C ALA A 68 -1.70 6.80 17.74
N PRO A 69 -0.85 7.81 17.98
CA PRO A 69 0.03 8.31 16.94
C PRO A 69 0.84 7.15 16.35
N PRO A 70 1.21 7.23 15.07
CA PRO A 70 2.01 6.18 14.43
C PRO A 70 3.22 5.87 15.32
N ASP A 71 3.43 4.59 15.60
CA ASP A 71 4.59 4.11 16.36
C ASP A 71 5.84 4.82 15.82
N ASN A 72 6.65 5.42 16.71
CA ASN A 72 7.82 6.22 16.33
C ASN A 72 8.95 5.37 15.72
N ASP A 73 8.66 4.13 15.34
CA ASP A 73 9.59 3.21 14.72
C ASP A 73 9.85 3.68 13.28
N PRO A 74 11.01 4.32 13.01
CA PRO A 74 11.25 4.95 11.73
C PRO A 74 11.11 3.88 10.64
N PRO A 75 10.37 4.16 9.56
CA PRO A 75 10.32 3.24 8.44
C PRO A 75 11.76 2.97 8.00
N PRO A 76 12.12 1.72 7.63
CA PRO A 76 13.43 1.47 7.06
C PRO A 76 13.70 2.48 5.93
N PRO A 77 14.95 2.93 5.74
CA PRO A 77 15.29 4.10 4.91
C PRO A 77 14.91 3.97 3.42
N THR A 78 14.35 2.83 3.03
CA THR A 78 13.85 2.49 1.69
C THR A 78 12.32 2.49 1.57
N THR A 79 11.57 2.78 2.64
CA THR A 79 10.10 2.80 2.64
C THR A 79 9.54 4.20 2.77
N THR A 80 8.70 4.56 1.81
CA THR A 80 7.82 5.74 1.80
C THR A 80 6.93 5.75 3.04
N ALA A 81 6.54 6.96 3.47
CA ALA A 81 5.83 7.26 4.70
C ALA A 81 4.71 6.26 5.08
N ASP A 82 4.60 6.00 6.38
CA ASP A 82 3.60 5.14 6.96
C ASP A 82 2.17 5.62 6.65
N VAL A 83 1.25 4.66 6.38
CA VAL A 83 -0.15 4.95 6.04
C VAL A 83 -0.84 5.61 7.26
N PRO A 84 -1.61 6.70 7.06
CA PRO A 84 -2.38 7.33 8.14
C PRO A 84 -3.47 6.38 8.66
N PRO A 85 -3.86 6.51 9.95
CA PRO A 85 -4.90 5.66 10.52
C PRO A 85 -6.26 5.88 9.83
N VAL A 86 -7.06 4.82 9.77
CA VAL A 86 -8.42 4.84 9.21
C VAL A 86 -9.41 4.43 10.30
N LEU A 87 -10.50 5.18 10.44
CA LEU A 87 -11.58 4.86 11.37
C LEU A 87 -12.56 3.88 10.72
N PHE A 88 -12.48 2.61 11.14
CA PHE A 88 -13.52 1.63 10.86
C PHE A 88 -14.67 1.76 11.88
N HIS A 89 -15.89 1.51 11.43
CA HIS A 89 -17.14 1.53 12.18
C HIS A 89 -17.59 0.12 12.58
N SER A 90 -17.11 -0.91 11.88
CA SER A 90 -17.27 -2.31 12.24
C SER A 90 -15.94 -2.92 12.71
N SER A 91 -16.04 -3.93 13.58
CA SER A 91 -14.89 -4.73 14.03
C SER A 91 -14.44 -5.76 12.98
N ASP A 92 -15.32 -6.09 12.03
CA ASP A 92 -15.07 -7.11 11.00
C ASP A 92 -13.94 -6.69 10.07
N ALA A 93 -13.94 -5.43 9.60
CA ALA A 93 -12.92 -4.93 8.69
C ALA A 93 -11.49 -4.99 9.31
N PRO A 94 -11.25 -4.47 10.52
CA PRO A 94 -10.00 -4.69 11.26
C PRO A 94 -9.65 -6.17 11.45
N GLN A 95 -10.62 -7.02 11.77
CA GLN A 95 -10.37 -8.45 11.98
C GLN A 95 -9.93 -9.16 10.69
N THR A 96 -10.57 -8.86 9.56
CA THR A 96 -10.20 -9.36 8.24
C THR A 96 -8.79 -8.90 7.83
N LEU A 97 -8.41 -7.66 8.14
CA LEU A 97 -7.04 -7.16 7.93
C LEU A 97 -6.01 -7.95 8.75
N ARG A 98 -6.28 -8.19 10.04
CA ARG A 98 -5.39 -9.01 10.90
C ARG A 98 -5.28 -10.43 10.36
N HIS A 99 -6.41 -11.05 10.01
CA HIS A 99 -6.45 -12.40 9.48
C HIS A 99 -5.63 -12.54 8.20
N TRP A 100 -5.79 -11.61 7.25
CA TRP A 100 -4.95 -11.59 6.05
C TRP A 100 -3.47 -11.49 6.42
N ALA A 101 -3.09 -10.52 7.25
CA ALA A 101 -1.68 -10.25 7.57
C ALA A 101 -0.97 -11.37 8.35
N THR A 102 -1.70 -12.21 9.09
CA THR A 102 -1.11 -13.26 9.95
C THR A 102 -1.28 -14.68 9.41
N THR A 103 -2.18 -14.93 8.47
CA THR A 103 -2.43 -16.28 7.93
C THR A 103 -1.37 -16.67 6.92
N GLY A 104 -0.52 -17.66 7.26
CA GLY A 104 0.59 -18.11 6.42
C GLY A 104 0.17 -18.48 4.99
N GLN A 105 -0.92 -19.22 4.83
CA GLN A 105 -1.43 -19.61 3.50
C GLN A 105 -1.76 -18.40 2.61
N LEU A 106 -2.43 -17.38 3.15
CA LEU A 106 -2.76 -16.16 2.40
C LEU A 106 -1.51 -15.38 2.01
N GLN A 107 -0.46 -15.44 2.83
CA GLN A 107 0.82 -14.81 2.53
C GLN A 107 1.57 -15.57 1.43
N ASP A 108 1.55 -16.90 1.47
CA ASP A 108 2.17 -17.72 0.43
C ASP A 108 1.44 -17.55 -0.93
N ASP A 109 0.11 -17.48 -0.92
CA ASP A 109 -0.70 -17.16 -2.11
C ASP A 109 -0.38 -15.76 -2.66
N ALA A 110 -0.21 -14.77 -1.78
CA ALA A 110 0.17 -13.42 -2.17
C ALA A 110 1.59 -13.36 -2.78
N ILE A 111 2.55 -14.09 -2.21
CA ILE A 111 3.90 -14.22 -2.78
C ILE A 111 3.84 -14.86 -4.17
N ARG A 112 3.12 -15.98 -4.32
CA ARG A 112 2.96 -16.66 -5.61
C ARG A 112 2.32 -15.75 -6.67
N THR A 113 1.33 -14.95 -6.27
CA THR A 113 0.66 -13.99 -7.17
C THR A 113 1.66 -12.96 -7.70
N LEU A 114 2.46 -12.35 -6.81
CA LEU A 114 3.49 -11.39 -7.20
C LEU A 114 4.62 -12.03 -8.02
N GLU A 115 5.00 -13.28 -7.71
CA GLU A 115 5.98 -14.06 -8.46
C GLU A 115 5.54 -14.35 -9.88
N ALA A 116 4.26 -14.66 -10.06
CA ALA A 116 3.66 -14.87 -11.37
C ALA A 116 3.48 -13.56 -12.17
N GLY A 117 3.87 -12.41 -11.61
CA GLY A 117 3.75 -11.10 -12.25
C GLY A 117 2.34 -10.52 -12.23
N PHE A 118 1.40 -11.16 -11.52
CA PHE A 118 0.03 -10.65 -11.38
C PHE A 118 -0.05 -9.61 -10.26
N PRO A 119 -0.94 -8.61 -10.40
CA PRO A 119 -1.17 -7.66 -9.32
C PRO A 119 -1.95 -8.31 -8.19
N LEU A 120 -1.39 -8.22 -6.99
CA LEU A 120 -2.06 -8.58 -5.75
C LEU A 120 -3.06 -7.49 -5.39
N HIS A 121 -4.30 -7.87 -5.12
CA HIS A 121 -5.33 -6.99 -4.57
C HIS A 121 -6.03 -7.68 -3.40
N PHE A 122 -6.08 -7.00 -2.27
CA PHE A 122 -6.86 -7.43 -1.13
C PHE A 122 -7.74 -6.27 -0.65
N THR A 123 -9.05 -6.48 -0.64
CA THR A 123 -10.02 -5.44 -0.31
C THR A 123 -10.85 -5.86 0.89
N VAL A 124 -11.02 -4.90 1.81
CA VAL A 124 -11.88 -5.04 2.98
C VAL A 124 -12.97 -3.98 2.90
N LEU A 125 -14.21 -4.38 3.15
CA LEU A 125 -15.38 -3.52 3.17
C LEU A 125 -15.83 -3.31 4.62
N ASP A 126 -16.07 -2.06 4.99
CA ASP A 126 -16.82 -1.68 6.18
C ASP A 126 -18.24 -1.26 5.75
N PRO A 127 -19.23 -2.17 5.86
CA PRO A 127 -20.56 -1.96 5.31
C PRO A 127 -21.35 -0.87 6.05
N ALA A 128 -20.98 -0.57 7.30
CA ALA A 128 -21.65 0.45 8.10
C ALA A 128 -21.58 1.85 7.46
N VAL A 129 -20.53 2.12 6.69
CA VAL A 129 -20.31 3.40 6.02
C VAL A 129 -20.00 3.28 4.52
N GLY A 130 -20.08 2.07 3.95
CA GLY A 130 -19.73 1.81 2.55
C GLY A 130 -18.27 2.14 2.23
N LEU A 131 -17.37 1.96 3.21
CA LEU A 131 -15.94 2.24 3.08
C LEU A 131 -15.23 0.98 2.60
N SER A 132 -14.43 1.11 1.55
CA SER A 132 -13.59 0.05 1.01
C SER A 132 -12.12 0.43 1.15
N LEU A 133 -11.33 -0.43 1.77
CA LEU A 133 -9.88 -0.29 1.85
C LEU A 133 -9.21 -1.38 1.02
N THR A 134 -8.32 -0.98 0.12
CA THR A 134 -7.62 -1.89 -0.78
C THR A 134 -6.12 -1.81 -0.57
N LEU A 135 -5.52 -2.97 -0.32
CA LEU A 135 -4.08 -3.22 -0.32
C LEU A 135 -3.69 -3.79 -1.68
N ALA A 136 -2.87 -3.06 -2.43
CA ALA A 136 -2.47 -3.45 -3.77
C ALA A 136 -0.93 -3.56 -3.88
N GLY A 137 -0.45 -4.56 -4.61
CA GLY A 137 0.97 -4.75 -4.89
C GLY A 137 1.20 -5.32 -6.28
N TRP A 138 2.22 -4.87 -6.99
CA TRP A 138 2.46 -5.31 -8.37
C TRP A 138 3.95 -5.25 -8.73
N HIS A 139 4.31 -6.02 -9.76
CA HIS A 139 5.63 -5.92 -10.38
C HIS A 139 5.68 -4.67 -11.27
N THR A 140 6.64 -3.78 -11.02
CA THR A 140 6.96 -2.65 -11.89
C THR A 140 7.96 -3.14 -12.92
N THR A 141 7.49 -3.66 -14.05
CA THR A 141 8.41 -3.87 -15.19
C THR A 141 9.05 -2.53 -15.54
N PRO A 142 10.39 -2.43 -15.63
CA PRO A 142 11.01 -1.25 -16.18
C PRO A 142 10.40 -1.03 -17.57
N ARG A 143 9.82 0.15 -17.81
CA ARG A 143 9.46 0.54 -19.17
C ARG A 143 10.74 0.49 -19.98
N HIS A 144 10.91 -0.53 -20.81
CA HIS A 144 11.93 -0.53 -21.84
C HIS A 144 11.72 0.75 -22.67
N ARG A 145 12.60 1.74 -22.50
CA ARG A 145 12.76 2.80 -23.49
C ARG A 145 13.21 2.10 -24.76
N HIS A 146 12.33 2.01 -25.75
CA HIS A 146 12.73 1.66 -27.10
C HIS A 146 13.69 2.75 -27.60
N PRO A 147 14.82 2.39 -28.26
CA PRO A 147 15.81 3.32 -28.79
C PRO A 147 15.23 4.24 -29.87
#